data_AF-A0A6G8FZH1-F1
#
_entry.id   AF-A0A6G8FZH1-F1
#
_cell.length_a   1.000
_cell.length_b   1.000
_cell.length_c   1.000
_cell.angle_alpha   90.00
_cell.angle_beta   90.00
_cell.angle_gamma   90.00
#
_symmetry.space_group_name_H-M   'P 1'
#
loop_
_entity.id
_entity.type
_entity.pdbx_description
1 polymer ?
#
loop_
_entity_poly.entity_id
_entity_poly.type
_entity_poly.pdbx_seq_one_letter_code
_entity_poly.pdbx_strand_id
1 'polypeptide(L)'
;MTGAPVPQGADTVVPFEVTRTSDSAGAPATSLTQLPPAWIEVAEPVAPGRHVRRVGEDVPAGSVLATAGSAVGPGRSRCSVPSDSRACGSPGHRSSRCSRPATS
;
A
#
# COMPACT_ATOMS: atom_id res chain seq x y z
N MET A 1 -8.79 -11.02 -2.93
CA MET A 1 -8.97 -9.90 -1.98
C MET A 1 -7.90 -8.84 -2.24
N THR A 2 -8.22 -7.58 -1.95
CA THR A 2 -7.31 -6.43 -2.13
C THR A 2 -6.01 -6.61 -1.36
N GLY A 3 -4.87 -6.32 -2.00
CA GLY A 3 -3.53 -6.43 -1.41
C GLY A 3 -2.89 -7.82 -1.54
N ALA A 4 -3.58 -8.81 -2.11
CA ALA A 4 -2.98 -10.08 -2.46
C ALA A 4 -1.97 -9.92 -3.62
N PRO A 5 -0.92 -10.75 -3.69
CA PRO A 5 -0.02 -10.79 -4.84
C PRO A 5 -0.77 -11.03 -6.15
N VAL A 6 -0.42 -10.27 -7.18
CA VAL A 6 -0.94 -10.51 -8.54
C VAL A 6 -0.27 -11.77 -9.10
N PRO A 7 -1.04 -12.74 -9.64
CA PRO A 7 -0.48 -13.95 -10.25
C PRO A 7 0.49 -13.63 -11.39
N GLN A 8 1.44 -14.54 -11.63
CA GLN A 8 2.39 -14.39 -12.74
C GLN A 8 1.66 -14.30 -14.09
N GLY A 9 1.98 -13.26 -14.87
CA GLY A 9 1.39 -13.03 -16.19
C GLY A 9 0.09 -12.22 -16.18
N ALA A 10 -0.49 -11.93 -15.01
CA ALA A 10 -1.60 -10.98 -14.90
C ALA A 10 -1.06 -9.55 -14.69
N ASP A 11 -1.65 -8.58 -15.39
CA ASP A 11 -1.25 -7.16 -15.33
C ASP A 11 -2.35 -6.25 -14.79
N THR A 12 -3.54 -6.79 -14.53
CA THR A 12 -4.76 -6.04 -14.23
C THR A 12 -5.66 -6.84 -13.28
N VAL A 13 -6.32 -6.15 -12.35
CA VAL A 13 -7.33 -6.76 -11.48
C VAL A 13 -8.70 -6.17 -11.81
N VAL A 14 -9.65 -7.03 -12.15
CA VAL A 14 -11.04 -6.64 -12.42
C VAL A 14 -11.81 -6.58 -11.09
N PRO A 15 -12.49 -5.46 -10.77
CA PRO A 15 -13.35 -5.37 -9.58
C PRO A 15 -14.48 -6.39 -9.63
N PHE A 16 -14.82 -6.98 -8.48
CA PHE A 16 -15.84 -8.01 -8.41
C PHE A 16 -17.23 -7.48 -8.81
N GLU A 17 -17.49 -6.22 -8.50
CA GLU A 17 -18.73 -5.48 -8.72
C GLU A 17 -19.11 -5.36 -10.20
N VAL A 18 -18.14 -5.50 -11.11
CA VAL A 18 -18.36 -5.45 -12.57
C VAL A 18 -18.24 -6.82 -13.24
N THR A 19 -18.17 -7.89 -12.46
CA THR A 19 -18.12 -9.27 -12.99
C THR A 19 -19.47 -9.95 -12.84
N ARG A 20 -19.85 -10.75 -13.85
CA ARG A 20 -20.94 -11.72 -13.75
C ARG A 20 -20.34 -13.12 -13.74
N THR A 21 -20.97 -14.06 -13.03
CA THR A 21 -20.58 -15.48 -13.06
C THR A 21 -21.67 -16.34 -13.68
N SER A 22 -21.33 -17.59 -14.02
CA SER A 22 -22.30 -18.61 -14.42
C SER A 22 -23.51 -18.73 -13.50
N ASP A 23 -23.31 -18.43 -12.21
CA ASP A 23 -24.32 -18.61 -11.17
C ASP A 23 -25.12 -17.32 -10.92
N SER A 24 -24.71 -16.20 -11.52
CA SER A 24 -25.28 -14.87 -11.22
C SER A 24 -26.53 -14.53 -12.05
N ALA A 25 -27.02 -15.44 -12.91
CA ALA A 25 -28.20 -15.26 -13.76
C ALA A 25 -28.26 -13.92 -14.52
N GLY A 26 -27.11 -13.39 -14.96
CA GLY A 26 -27.00 -12.13 -15.70
C GLY A 26 -26.89 -10.85 -14.83
N ALA A 27 -27.01 -10.97 -13.50
CA ALA A 27 -26.70 -9.89 -12.57
C ALA A 27 -25.20 -9.86 -12.21
N PRO A 28 -24.67 -8.72 -11.72
CA PRO A 28 -23.35 -8.68 -11.11
C PRO A 28 -23.25 -9.67 -9.94
N ALA A 29 -22.11 -10.33 -9.84
CA ALA A 29 -21.85 -11.25 -8.74
C ALA A 29 -21.77 -10.47 -7.42
N THR A 30 -22.58 -10.90 -6.44
CA THR A 30 -22.59 -10.31 -5.09
C THR A 30 -21.98 -11.23 -4.04
N SER A 31 -21.87 -12.52 -4.36
CA SER A 31 -21.23 -13.53 -3.53
C SER A 31 -20.71 -14.65 -4.42
N LEU A 32 -19.70 -15.38 -3.92
CA LEU A 32 -19.21 -16.61 -4.53
C LEU A 32 -19.78 -17.81 -3.78
N THR A 33 -20.18 -18.83 -4.52
CA THR A 33 -20.47 -20.15 -3.96
C THR A 33 -19.15 -20.81 -3.50
N GLN A 34 -19.22 -21.90 -2.73
CA GLN A 34 -18.01 -22.59 -2.25
C GLN A 34 -17.16 -23.18 -3.39
N LEU A 35 -17.73 -23.31 -4.57
CA LEU A 35 -17.05 -23.79 -5.77
C LEU A 35 -16.81 -22.61 -6.72
N PRO A 36 -15.65 -22.57 -7.39
CA PRO A 36 -15.38 -21.54 -8.39
C PRO A 36 -16.35 -21.69 -9.59
N PRO A 37 -16.84 -20.58 -10.16
CA PRO A 37 -17.71 -20.62 -11.32
C PRO A 37 -16.95 -21.14 -12.56
N ALA A 38 -17.68 -21.76 -13.49
CA ALA A 38 -17.09 -22.30 -14.71
C ALA A 38 -16.53 -21.20 -15.64
N TRP A 39 -17.15 -20.02 -15.61
CA TRP A 39 -16.72 -18.84 -16.36
C TRP A 39 -17.14 -17.56 -15.66
N ILE A 40 -16.47 -16.47 -16.01
CA ILE A 40 -16.79 -15.11 -15.59
C ILE A 40 -16.94 -14.21 -16.82
N GLU A 41 -17.82 -13.22 -16.74
CA GLU A 41 -18.02 -12.21 -17.77
C GLU A 41 -17.62 -10.81 -17.29
N VAL A 42 -16.80 -10.22 -18.16
CA VAL A 42 -16.40 -8.81 -18.35
C VAL A 42 -17.53 -7.81 -18.59
N ALA A 43 -18.31 -7.33 -17.62
CA ALA A 43 -19.40 -6.39 -17.96
C ALA A 43 -18.89 -5.07 -18.59
N GLU A 44 -17.69 -4.64 -18.20
CA GLU A 44 -17.04 -3.42 -18.69
C GLU A 44 -15.55 -3.65 -18.99
N PRO A 45 -14.98 -3.00 -20.02
CA PRO A 45 -13.55 -3.10 -20.30
C PRO A 45 -12.72 -2.44 -19.20
N VAL A 46 -11.74 -3.17 -18.65
CA VAL A 46 -10.78 -2.66 -17.68
C VAL A 46 -9.44 -2.43 -18.36
N ALA A 47 -8.90 -1.22 -18.24
CA ALA A 47 -7.63 -0.87 -18.88
C ALA A 47 -6.44 -1.60 -18.23
N PRO A 48 -5.38 -1.93 -19.01
CA PRO A 48 -4.17 -2.56 -18.48
C PRO A 48 -3.55 -1.80 -17.31
N GLY A 49 -3.09 -2.52 -16.27
CA GLY A 49 -2.45 -1.93 -15.10
C GLY A 49 -3.40 -1.31 -14.08
N ARG A 50 -4.72 -1.33 -14.33
CA ARG A 50 -5.69 -0.81 -13.36
C ARG A 50 -5.84 -1.74 -12.17
N HIS A 51 -5.99 -1.11 -11.00
CA HIS A 51 -6.15 -1.78 -9.70
C HIS A 51 -4.96 -2.66 -9.28
N VAL A 52 -3.82 -2.54 -9.96
CA VAL A 52 -2.56 -3.20 -9.59
C VAL A 52 -1.62 -2.14 -9.02
N ARG A 53 -1.19 -2.34 -7.78
CA ARG A 53 -0.12 -1.55 -7.16
C ARG A 53 1.22 -2.22 -7.42
N ARG A 54 2.14 -1.52 -8.09
CA ARG A 54 3.46 -2.06 -8.41
C ARG A 54 4.40 -1.99 -7.21
N VAL A 55 5.38 -2.88 -7.18
CA VAL A 55 6.43 -2.85 -6.16
C VAL A 55 7.17 -1.52 -6.27
N GLY A 56 7.30 -0.81 -5.14
CA GLY A 56 7.99 0.48 -5.06
C GLY A 56 7.22 1.66 -5.67
N GLU A 57 5.93 1.50 -5.99
CA GLU A 57 5.10 2.58 -6.55
C GLU A 57 4.99 3.80 -5.61
N ASP A 58 4.77 3.57 -4.32
CA ASP A 58 4.69 4.65 -3.33
C ASP A 58 6.08 5.18 -2.95
N VAL A 59 7.03 4.27 -2.73
CA VAL A 59 8.38 4.56 -2.28
C VAL A 59 9.33 3.60 -2.98
N PRO A 60 10.09 4.05 -3.98
CA PRO A 60 11.12 3.23 -4.61
C PRO A 60 12.18 2.79 -3.59
N ALA A 61 12.75 1.60 -3.79
CA ALA A 61 13.85 1.13 -2.97
C ALA A 61 15.04 2.12 -3.02
N GLY A 62 15.64 2.39 -1.85
CA GLY A 62 16.73 3.36 -1.73
C GLY A 62 16.30 4.82 -1.58
N SER A 63 15.00 5.13 -1.60
CA SER A 63 14.51 6.51 -1.38
C SER A 63 14.83 6.98 0.05
N VAL A 64 15.42 8.17 0.16
CA VAL A 64 15.66 8.80 1.47
C VAL A 64 14.32 9.29 2.03
N LEU A 65 13.77 8.53 2.97
CA LEU A 65 12.51 8.91 3.60
C LEU A 65 12.68 10.17 4.45
N ALA A 66 13.77 10.33 5.19
CA ALA A 66 14.05 11.46 6.09
C ALA A 66 15.54 11.82 6.07
N THR A 67 15.87 13.10 6.20
CA THR A 67 17.24 13.55 6.49
C THR A 67 17.43 13.75 7.99
N ALA A 68 18.69 13.70 8.46
CA ALA A 68 19.01 14.03 9.84
C ALA A 68 18.50 15.45 10.19
N GLY A 69 17.83 15.57 11.35
CA GLY A 69 17.17 16.81 11.76
C GLY A 69 15.71 16.97 11.33
N SER A 70 15.16 16.04 10.54
CA SER A 70 13.74 16.07 10.16
C SER A 70 12.83 15.92 11.39
N ALA A 71 11.90 16.86 11.58
CA ALA A 71 10.88 16.76 12.61
C ALA A 71 9.93 15.58 12.31
N VAL A 72 9.68 14.74 13.32
CA VAL A 72 8.79 13.57 13.20
C VAL A 72 7.36 13.99 13.58
N GLY A 73 6.53 14.26 12.57
CA GLY A 73 5.07 14.44 12.72
C GLY A 73 4.28 13.14 12.54
N PRO A 74 2.94 13.14 12.76
CA PRO A 74 2.10 11.93 12.75
C PRO A 74 2.14 11.11 11.46
N GLY A 75 2.26 11.78 10.31
CA GLY A 75 2.40 11.09 9.02
C GLY A 75 3.77 10.42 8.84
N ARG A 76 4.81 10.97 9.49
CA ARG A 76 6.20 10.52 9.35
C ARG A 76 6.59 9.48 10.40
N SER A 77 6.00 9.53 11.60
CA SER A 77 6.24 8.52 12.65
C SER A 77 5.77 7.12 12.24
N ARG A 78 4.80 7.03 11.33
CA ARG A 78 4.22 5.75 10.88
C ARG A 78 5.00 5.09 9.73
N CYS A 79 5.82 5.86 9.01
CA CYS A 79 6.74 5.33 8.02
C CYS A 79 7.97 4.76 8.74
N SER A 80 7.93 3.50 9.14
CA SER A 80 9.11 2.80 9.65
C SER A 80 10.15 2.70 8.53
N VAL A 81 11.39 3.05 8.84
CA VAL A 81 12.53 2.81 7.95
C VAL A 81 12.52 1.32 7.60
N PRO A 82 12.59 0.92 6.31
CA PRO A 82 12.65 -0.48 5.95
C PRO A 82 13.79 -1.14 6.73
N SER A 83 13.48 -2.25 7.38
CA SER A 83 14.41 -3.02 8.21
C SER A 83 15.41 -3.75 7.32
N ASP A 84 16.24 -2.99 6.60
CA ASP A 84 17.47 -3.56 6.07
C ASP A 84 18.43 -3.70 7.27
N SER A 85 18.96 -4.90 7.45
CA SER A 85 19.54 -5.40 8.70
C SER A 85 20.91 -4.79 9.06
N ARG A 86 21.20 -3.56 8.63
CA ARG A 86 22.42 -2.83 8.95
C ARG A 86 22.09 -1.40 9.41
N ALA A 87 22.39 -1.14 10.68
CA ALA A 87 22.42 0.14 11.38
C ALA A 87 21.08 0.70 11.89
N CYS A 88 20.48 0.02 12.88
CA CYS A 88 19.52 0.65 13.77
C CYS A 88 20.26 1.51 14.81
N GLY A 89 20.47 2.78 14.48
CA GLY A 89 21.10 3.77 15.36
C GLY A 89 20.93 5.18 14.80
N SER A 90 19.70 5.70 14.77
CA SER A 90 19.46 7.09 14.38
C SER A 90 19.88 8.03 15.52
N PRO A 91 20.81 8.98 15.31
CA PRO A 91 21.14 9.99 16.31
C PRO A 91 19.99 10.99 16.42
N GLY A 92 19.18 10.86 17.47
CA GLY A 92 18.19 11.88 17.83
C GLY A 92 18.91 13.14 18.31
N HIS A 93 18.45 14.33 17.88
CA HIS A 93 18.93 15.59 18.45
C HIS A 93 18.56 15.63 19.94
N ARG A 94 19.58 15.71 20.80
CA ARG A 94 19.41 16.02 22.21
C ARG A 94 18.86 17.44 22.27
N SER A 95 17.64 17.63 22.79
CA SER A 95 17.03 18.95 22.91
C SER A 95 17.98 19.89 23.66
N SER A 96 18.28 21.04 23.07
CA SER A 96 19.04 22.10 23.72
C SER A 96 18.29 22.51 24.98
N ARG A 97 18.87 22.25 26.15
CA ARG A 97 18.32 22.73 27.42
C ARG A 97 18.38 24.26 27.39
N CYS A 98 17.24 24.92 27.24
CA CYS A 98 17.14 26.35 27.49
C CYS A 98 17.31 26.58 29.00
N SER A 99 18.49 27.05 29.42
CA SER A 99 18.66 27.65 30.73
C SER A 99 17.81 28.92 30.79
N ARG A 100 16.82 28.97 31.68
CA ARG A 100 16.05 30.20 31.95
C ARG A 100 17.05 31.28 32.43
N PRO A 101 17.07 32.48 31.85
CA PRO A 101 17.86 33.56 32.43
C PRO A 101 17.32 33.86 33.81
N ALA A 102 18.20 33.92 34.81
CA ALA A 102 17.87 34.37 36.15
C ALA A 102 17.37 35.82 36.03
N THR A 103 16.10 36.04 36.33
CA THR A 103 15.54 37.38 36.52
C THR A 103 16.18 37.99 37.75
N SER A 104 16.88 39.12 37.54
CA SER A 104 17.45 39.98 38.59
C SER A 104 16.37 40.70 39.39
#